data_AF-A0A923TVE8-F1
#
_entry.id   AF-A0A923TVE8-F1
#
_cell.length_a   1.000
_cell.length_b   1.000
_cell.length_c   1.000
_cell.angle_alpha   90.00
_cell.angle_beta   90.00
_cell.angle_gamma   90.00
#
_symmetry.space_group_name_H-M   'P 1'
#
loop_
_entity.id
_entity.type
_entity.pdbx_description
1 polymer ?
#
loop_
_entity_poly.entity_id
_entity_poly.type
_entity_poly.pdbx_seq_one_letter_code
_entity_poly.pdbx_strand_id
1 'polypeptide(L)' 'STFSLSYFGKSARYSSGGLNRTAGFARLDLSARFHFHRDWTFNARIENLLGRDYQEIRGYRTQGFSGYAGFEFRTL' A
#
# COMPACT_ATOMS: atom_id res chain seq x y z
N SER A 1 16.82 4.98 -12.16
CA SER A 1 15.38 4.82 -11.83
C SER A 1 15.19 3.57 -10.99
N THR A 2 14.16 3.54 -10.14
CA THR A 2 13.91 2.45 -9.17
C THR A 2 12.45 2.04 -9.22
N PHE A 3 12.19 0.74 -9.20
CA PHE A 3 10.85 0.17 -9.05
C PHE A 3 10.88 -0.78 -7.86
N SER A 4 9.84 -0.77 -7.03
CA SER A 4 9.74 -1.68 -5.90
C SER A 4 8.33 -2.22 -5.74
N LEU A 5 8.28 -3.48 -5.32
CA LEU A 5 7.06 -4.19 -4.96
C LEU A 5 7.19 -4.58 -3.49
N SER A 6 6.14 -4.34 -2.70
CA SER A 6 6.13 -4.66 -1.27
C SER A 6 4.88 -5.47 -0.94
N TYR A 7 5.07 -6.51 -0.14
CA TYR A 7 4.01 -7.40 0.31
C TYR A 7 3.83 -7.28 1.82
N PHE A 8 2.58 -7.24 2.27
CA PHE A 8 2.21 -7.23 3.67
C PHE A 8 1.09 -8.22 3.93
N GLY A 9 1.23 -9.08 4.93
CA GLY A 9 0.20 -10.07 5.25
C GLY A 9 0.00 -10.22 6.75
N LYS A 10 -1.25 -10.42 7.16
CA LYS A 10 -1.64 -10.79 8.52
C LYS A 10 -2.45 -12.08 8.50
N SER A 11 -2.13 -13.00 9.39
CA SER A 11 -2.91 -14.22 9.62
C SER A 11 -4.21 -13.92 10.38
N ALA A 12 -5.18 -14.82 10.27
CA ALA A 12 -6.42 -14.71 11.02
C ALA A 12 -6.14 -14.81 12.53
N ARG A 13 -6.86 -14.01 13.33
CA ARG A 13 -6.73 -14.00 14.79
C ARG A 13 -8.09 -14.16 15.45
N TYR A 14 -8.10 -14.86 16.58
CA TYR A 14 -9.26 -14.96 17.47
C TYR A 14 -9.11 -13.92 18.58
N SER A 15 -10.16 -13.14 18.81
CA SER A 15 -10.21 -12.24 19.97
C SER A 15 -10.34 -13.05 21.28
N SER A 16 -9.80 -12.53 22.39
CA SER A 16 -9.91 -13.13 23.72
C SER A 16 -11.39 -13.21 24.12
N GLY A 17 -11.99 -14.39 23.97
CA GLY A 17 -13.42 -14.64 24.09
C GLY A 17 -13.99 -15.53 22.99
N GLY A 18 -13.23 -15.83 21.92
CA GLY A 18 -13.58 -16.85 20.90
C GLY A 18 -14.72 -16.50 19.93
N LEU A 19 -15.53 -15.48 20.24
CA LEU A 19 -16.75 -15.15 19.50
C LEU A 19 -16.53 -14.32 18.22
N ASN A 20 -15.36 -13.71 18.04
CA ASN A 20 -15.07 -12.89 16.85
C ASN A 20 -13.73 -13.29 16.23
N ARG A 21 -13.79 -13.83 15.01
CA ARG A 21 -12.63 -14.14 14.16
C ARG A 21 -12.36 -12.96 13.23
N THR A 22 -11.17 -12.37 13.30
CA THR A 22 -10.70 -11.43 12.28
C THR A 22 -10.01 -12.22 11.17
N ALA A 23 -10.52 -12.11 9.94
CA ALA A 23 -9.93 -12.78 8.79
C ALA A 23 -8.50 -12.26 8.54
N GLY A 24 -7.61 -13.16 8.12
CA GLY A 24 -6.30 -12.77 7.62
C GLY A 24 -6.42 -12.05 6.29
N PHE A 25 -5.45 -11.20 5.98
CA PHE A 25 -5.39 -10.48 4.72
C PHE A 25 -3.96 -10.39 4.21
N ALA A 26 -3.86 -10.09 2.92
CA ALA A 26 -2.61 -9.83 2.23
C ALA A 26 -2.81 -8.58 1.36
N ARG A 27 -1.79 -7.73 1.32
CA ARG A 27 -1.72 -6.48 0.58
C ARG A 27 -0.45 -6.46 -0.24
N LEU A 28 -0.57 -5.92 -1.45
CA LEU A 28 0.53 -5.73 -2.37
C LEU A 28 0.59 -4.24 -2.74
N ASP A 29 1.75 -3.62 -2.59
CA ASP A 29 1.97 -2.22 -2.92
C ASP A 29 3.06 -2.12 -3.99
N LEU A 30 2.89 -1.20 -4.93
CA LEU A 30 3.82 -0.94 -6.02
C LEU A 30 4.30 0.50 -5.93
N SER A 31 5.61 0.73 -6.12
CA SER A 31 6.14 2.08 -6.29
C SER A 31 7.15 2.18 -7.42
N ALA A 32 7.18 3.35 -8.05
CA ALA A 32 8.04 3.67 -9.17
C ALA A 32 8.65 5.06 -8.96
N ARG A 33 9.95 5.16 -9.20
CA ARG A 33 10.72 6.41 -9.23
C ARG A 33 11.53 6.46 -10.52
N PHE A 34 11.18 7.37 -11.41
CA PHE A 34 11.75 7.48 -12.74
C PHE A 34 12.45 8.83 -12.93
N HIS A 35 13.77 8.81 -13.08
CA HIS A 35 14.55 10.00 -13.43
C HIS A 35 14.57 10.11 -14.95
N PHE A 36 13.88 11.10 -15.50
CA PHE A 36 13.78 11.30 -16.96
C PHE A 36 14.52 12.56 -17.42
N HIS A 37 14.89 13.44 -16.49
CA HIS A 37 15.77 14.58 -16.73
C HIS A 37 16.77 14.68 -15.56
N ARG A 38 17.85 15.45 -15.74
CA ARG A 38 18.83 15.72 -14.67
C ARG A 38 18.16 16.35 -13.43
N ASP A 39 17.13 17.16 -13.68
CA ASP A 39 16.47 17.94 -12.63
C ASP A 39 15.05 17.41 -12.31
N TRP A 40 14.53 16.45 -13.07
CA TRP A 40 13.15 15.96 -12.92
C TRP A 40 13.07 14.47 -12.62
N THR A 41 12.28 14.16 -11.62
CA THR A 41 11.93 12.79 -11.23
C THR A 41 10.42 12.63 -11.19
N PHE A 42 9.90 11.62 -11.87
CA PHE A 42 8.51 11.17 -11.68
C PHE A 42 8.46 10.13 -10.56
N ASN A 43 7.51 10.27 -9.65
CA ASN A 43 7.26 9.34 -8.56
C ASN A 43 5.80 8.88 -8.61
N ALA A 44 5.55 7.58 -8.45
CA ALA A 44 4.23 7.02 -8.33
C ALA A 44 4.20 5.90 -7.29
N ARG A 45 3.09 5.81 -6.56
CA ARG A 45 2.83 4.71 -5.62
C ARG A 45 1.37 4.30 -5.72
N ILE A 46 1.15 2.99 -5.72
CA ILE A 46 -0.15 2.36 -5.62
C ILE A 46 -0.11 1.46 -4.37
N GLU A 47 -1.11 1.60 -3.51
CA GLU A 47 -1.27 0.77 -2.32
C GLU A 47 -2.48 -0.14 -2.48
N ASN A 48 -2.36 -1.35 -1.94
CA ASN A 48 -3.40 -2.38 -2.07
C ASN A 48 -3.79 -2.62 -3.53
N LEU A 49 -2.80 -2.94 -4.36
CA LEU A 49 -2.95 -3.23 -5.79
C LEU A 49 -4.04 -4.27 -6.09
N LEU A 50 -4.28 -5.20 -5.15
CA LEU A 50 -5.30 -6.25 -5.27
C LEU A 50 -6.70 -5.81 -4.83
N GLY A 51 -6.87 -4.57 -4.37
CA GLY A 51 -8.16 -3.99 -3.98
C GLY A 51 -8.88 -4.75 -2.88
N ARG A 52 -8.13 -5.35 -1.93
CA ARG A 52 -8.73 -6.16 -0.87
C ARG A 52 -9.32 -5.25 0.20
N ASP A 53 -10.62 -5.39 0.46
CA ASP A 53 -11.24 -4.82 1.64
C ASP A 53 -10.88 -5.67 2.86
N TYR A 54 -10.09 -5.13 3.78
CA TYR A 54 -9.73 -5.77 5.03
C TYR A 54 -10.02 -4.85 6.21
N GLN A 55 -10.40 -5.43 7.35
CA GLN A 55 -10.58 -4.69 8.60
C GLN A 55 -9.36 -4.89 9.48
N GLU A 56 -8.51 -3.87 9.55
CA GLU A 56 -7.37 -3.87 10.48
C GLU A 56 -7.82 -3.60 11.93
N ILE A 57 -8.91 -2.84 12.09
CA ILE A 57 -9.59 -2.55 13.36
C ILE A 57 -11.10 -2.62 13.11
N ARG A 58 -11.83 -3.33 13.97
CA ARG A 58 -13.29 -3.48 13.86
C ARG A 58 -13.96 -2.10 13.94
N GLY A 59 -14.64 -1.68 12.87
CA GLY A 59 -15.32 -0.39 12.79
C GLY A 59 -14.56 0.73 12.07
N TYR A 60 -13.29 0.51 11.70
CA TYR A 60 -12.52 1.42 10.85
C TYR A 60 -12.48 0.89 9.41
N ARG A 61 -12.88 1.73 8.44
CA ARG A 61 -12.74 1.43 7.01
C ARG A 61 -11.29 1.64 6.64
N THR A 62 -10.56 0.57 6.35
CA THR A 62 -9.26 0.69 5.69
C THR A 62 -9.52 1.10 4.24
N GLN A 63 -8.73 2.03 3.71
CA GLN A 63 -8.84 2.45 2.32
C GLN A 63 -8.48 1.25 1.44
N GLY A 64 -9.35 0.92 0.47
CA GLY A 64 -9.19 -0.20 -0.46
C GLY A 64 -8.01 0.02 -1.40
N PHE A 65 -8.25 0.14 -2.70
CA PHE A 65 -7.21 0.57 -3.65
C PHE A 65 -6.96 2.09 -3.52
N SER A 66 -5.70 2.50 -3.37
CA SER A 66 -5.32 3.92 -3.33
C SER A 66 -3.99 4.17 -4.05
N GLY A 67 -3.71 5.42 -4.41
CA GLY A 67 -2.45 5.75 -5.03
C GLY A 67 -2.24 7.25 -5.16
N TYR A 68 -0.99 7.61 -5.44
CA TYR A 68 -0.57 8.98 -5.72
C TYR A 68 0.56 8.97 -6.74
N ALA A 69 0.70 10.07 -7.46
CA ALA A 69 1.82 10.31 -8.35
C ALA A 69 2.17 11.80 -8.35
N GLY A 70 3.40 12.12 -8.72
CA GLY A 70 3.88 13.48 -8.78
C GLY A 70 5.26 13.60 -9.41
N PHE A 71 5.67 14.85 -9.59
CA PHE A 71 6.99 15.20 -10.09
C PHE A 71 7.78 15.87 -8.97
N GLU A 72 9.05 15.50 -8.85
CA GLU A 72 10.04 16.19 -8.03
C GLU A 72 10.98 16.96 -8.97
N PHE A 73 11.14 18.26 -8.69
CA PHE A 73 12.13 19.10 -9.35
C PHE A 73 13.26 19.39 -8.37
N ARG A 74 14.50 19.17 -8.79
CA ARG A 74 15.69 19.46 -8.00
C ARG A 74 16.77 20.10 -8.87
N THR A 75 17.04 21.38 -8.63
CA THR A 75 18.20 22.10 -9.18
C THR A 75 19.40 21.90 -8.26
N LEU A 76 20.58 21.64 -8.86
CA LEU A 76 21.87 21.56 -8.16
C LEU A 76 22.37 22.92 -7.69
#